data_AF-A0A1N6N6B4-F1
#
_entry.id   AF-A0A1N6N6B4-F1
#
_cell.length_a   1.000
_cell.length_b   1.000
_cell.length_c   1.000
_cell.angle_alpha   90.00
_cell.angle_beta   90.00
_cell.angle_gamma   90.00
#
_symmetry.space_group_name_H-M   'P 1'
#
loop_
_entity.id
_entity.type
_entity.pdbx_description
1 polymer ?
#
loop_
_entity_poly.entity_id
_entity_poly.type
_entity_poly.pdbx_seq_one_letter_code
_entity_poly.pdbx_strand_id
1 'polypeptide(L)' 'MRPLQISPDTAVKLAEKLNVPLEQLMHMPQHILLQKLAQLDKEDDKS' A
#
# COMPACT_ATOMS: atom_id res chain seq x y z
N MET A 1 -18.01 4.00 4.34
CA MET A 1 -16.59 3.88 3.95
C MET A 1 -15.82 4.92 4.76
N ARG A 2 -15.13 4.53 5.84
CA ARG A 2 -14.23 5.47 6.52
C ARG A 2 -13.04 5.69 5.56
N PRO A 3 -12.75 6.93 5.14
CA PRO A 3 -11.58 7.18 4.32
C PRO A 3 -10.36 6.70 5.10
N LEU A 4 -9.43 6.04 4.42
CA LEU A 4 -8.14 5.68 4.99
C LEU A 4 -7.54 6.95 5.61
N GLN A 5 -7.39 6.96 6.94
CA GLN A 5 -6.76 8.06 7.66
C GLN A 5 -5.24 7.97 7.52
N ILE A 6 -4.76 7.94 6.28
CA ILE A 6 -3.34 7.97 5.97
C ILE A 6 -2.98 9.39 5.60
N SER A 7 -1.94 9.93 6.24
CA SER A 7 -1.36 11.20 5.84
C SER A 7 -0.85 11.09 4.39
N PRO A 8 -0.90 12.18 3.62
CA PRO A 8 -0.42 12.18 2.23
C PRO A 8 1.05 11.73 2.13
N ASP A 9 1.88 12.07 3.12
CA ASP A 9 3.28 11.65 3.21
C ASP A 9 3.42 10.11 3.31
N THR A 10 2.57 9.49 4.13
CA THR A 10 2.51 8.03 4.29
C THR A 10 1.98 7.35 3.03
N ALA A 11 1.02 7.98 2.34
CA ALA A 11 0.48 7.47 1.08
C ALA A 11 1.54 7.46 -0.04
N VAL A 12 2.34 8.52 -0.18
CA VAL A 12 3.44 8.58 -1.14
C VAL A 12 4.47 7.48 -0.86
N LYS A 13 4.92 7.35 0.40
CA LYS A 13 5.88 6.33 0.81
C LYS A 13 5.36 4.91 0.58
N LEU A 14 4.08 4.66 0.85
CA LEU A 14 3.44 3.37 0.58
C LEU A 14 3.36 3.09 -0.92
N ALA A 15 2.98 4.08 -1.72
CA ALA A 15 2.90 3.96 -3.17
C ALA A 15 4.26 3.59 -3.78
N GLU A 16 5.34 4.24 -3.32
CA GLU A 16 6.71 3.93 -3.74
C GLU A 16 7.14 2.52 -3.31
N LYS A 17 6.93 2.14 -2.04
CA LYS A 17 7.29 0.81 -1.53
C LYS A 17 6.54 -0.32 -2.22
N LEU A 18 5.26 -0.11 -2.52
CA LEU A 18 4.40 -1.07 -3.20
C LEU A 18 4.56 -1.03 -4.73
N ASN A 19 5.38 -0.11 -5.24
CA ASN A 19 5.55 0.18 -6.65
C ASN A 19 4.20 0.36 -7.37
N VAL A 20 3.27 1.07 -6.74
CA VAL A 20 1.93 1.37 -7.28
C VAL A 20 1.75 2.88 -7.42
N PRO A 21 0.98 3.35 -8.40
CA PRO A 21 0.69 4.78 -8.53
C PRO A 21 -0.16 5.31 -7.37
N LEU A 22 0.12 6.54 -6.93
CA LEU A 22 -0.57 7.19 -5.81
C LEU A 22 -2.08 7.32 -6.04
N GLU A 23 -2.51 7.63 -7.27
CA GLU A 23 -3.93 7.67 -7.64
C GLU A 23 -4.61 6.31 -7.35
N GLN A 24 -3.98 5.22 -7.77
CA GLN A 24 -4.49 3.87 -7.51
C GLN A 24 -4.51 3.57 -6.02
N LEU A 25 -3.51 4.02 -5.25
CA LEU A 25 -3.45 3.84 -3.80
C LEU A 25 -4.59 4.59 -3.08
N MET A 26 -4.93 5.81 -3.52
CA MET A 26 -6.02 6.61 -2.94
C MET A 26 -7.41 6.00 -3.20
N HIS A 27 -7.58 5.28 -4.32
CA HIS A 27 -8.79 4.52 -4.63
C HIS A 27 -8.76 3.09 -4.08
N MET A 28 -7.64 2.64 -3.54
CA MET A 28 -7.46 1.26 -3.12
C MET A 28 -8.19 0.99 -1.79
N PRO A 29 -8.96 -0.10 -1.69
CA PRO A 29 -9.54 -0.51 -0.42
C PRO A 29 -8.46 -1.07 0.51
N GLN A 30 -8.61 -0.80 1.81
CA GLN A 30 -7.62 -1.11 2.85
C GLN A 30 -7.20 -2.60 2.92
N HIS A 31 -8.11 -3.53 2.62
CA HIS A 31 -7.79 -4.96 2.63
C HIS A 31 -6.83 -5.38 1.49
N ILE A 32 -6.85 -4.68 0.34
CA ILE A 32 -5.95 -4.94 -0.79
C ILE A 32 -4.54 -4.43 -0.46
N LEU A 33 -4.44 -3.28 0.22
CA LEU A 33 -3.17 -2.77 0.74
C LEU A 33 -2.51 -3.80 1.67
N LEU A 34 -3.29 -4.37 2.60
CA LEU A 34 -2.79 -5.40 3.52
C LEU A 34 -2.34 -6.67 2.78
N GLN A 35 -3.06 -7.10 1.74
CA GLN A 35 -2.65 -8.24 0.92
C GLN A 35 -1.33 -7.99 0.19
N LYS A 36 -1.15 -6.81 -0.42
CA LYS A 36 0.09 -6.46 -1.10
C LYS A 36 1.28 -6.32 -0.15
N LEU A 37 1.07 -5.76 1.04
CA LEU A 37 2.10 -5.70 2.09
C LEU A 37 2.50 -7.11 2.54
N ALA A 38 1.54 -8.00 2.76
CA ALA A 38 1.81 -9.40 3.11
C ALA A 38 2.47 -10.19 1.97
N GLN A 39 2.28 -9.77 0.71
CA GLN A 39 2.93 -10.35 -0.45
C GLN A 39 4.38 -9.89 -0.57
N LEU A 40 4.65 -8.60 -0.37
CA LEU A 40 6.00 -8.04 -0.30
C LEU A 40 6.84 -8.71 0.79
N ASP A 41 6.31 -8.84 2.01
CA ASP A 41 7.02 -9.48 3.14
C ASP A 41 7.41 -10.93 2.81
N LYS A 42 6.55 -11.66 2.08
CA LYS A 42 6.82 -13.04 1.64
C LYS A 42 7.79 -13.13 0.47
N GLU A 43 7.88 -12.09 -0.35
CA GLU A 43 8.84 -12.02 -1.45
C GLU A 43 10.24 -11.63 -0.93
N ASP A 44 10.32 -10.78 0.10
CA ASP A 44 11.57 -10.39 0.76
C ASP A 44 12.20 -11.55 1.55
N ASP A 45 11.40 -12.36 2.25
CA ASP A 45 11.85 -13.52 3.05
C ASP A 45 12.41 -14.70 2.21
N LYS A 46 12.32 -14.63 0.87
CA LYS A 46 12.83 -15.66 -0.04
C LYS A 46 14.24 -15.39 -0.61
N SER A 47 14.92 -14.34 -0.16
CA SER A 47 16.27 -13.97 -0.63
C SER A 47 17.40 -14.43 0.29
#